data_AF-A0A519G1M8-F1
#
_entry.id   AF-A0A519G1M8-F1
#
_cell.length_a   1.000
_cell.length_b   1.000
_cell.length_c   1.000
_cell.angle_alpha   90.00
_cell.angle_beta   90.00
_cell.angle_gamma   90.00
#
_symmetry.space_group_name_H-M   'P 1'
#
loop_
_entity.id
_entity.type
_entity.pdbx_description
1 polymer ?
#
loop_
_entity_poly.entity_id
_entity_poly.type
_entity_poly.pdbx_seq_one_letter_code
_entity_poly.pdbx_strand_id
1 'polypeptide(L)'
;PALGDGGAAEVVRLREAHPDLLVTASYGKPPHLDMHSLPAGLGAAQFHVYSYGVLDALQQRIDIRSEGSEGFPNAELRALLQDGAPTVEDYGRAADWKYRATVVTDQMVYGYDWIDPQKWDAWLTEHYPPYAHVMQREIASRTVAIARWARWQQVPAIIGEGWVGYTPLHGDFEEGDTGRALAEHGVRTALEYGVWGVVLCSNAAPHHPMWQLRDWQRALNAEILAAPAG
;
A
#
# COMPACT_ATOMS: atom_id res chain seq x y z
N PRO A 1 19.07 1.96 2.37
CA PRO A 1 17.86 1.57 3.15
C PRO A 1 18.28 1.07 4.52
N ALA A 2 17.48 1.27 5.57
CA ALA A 2 17.84 0.95 6.96
C ALA A 2 18.38 -0.49 7.18
N LEU A 3 18.01 -1.44 6.32
CA LEU A 3 18.51 -2.81 6.38
C LEU A 3 19.93 -2.99 5.80
N GLY A 4 20.33 -2.16 4.85
CA GLY A 4 21.72 -2.06 4.39
C GLY A 4 22.63 -1.35 5.39
N ASP A 5 22.05 -0.54 6.26
CA ASP A 5 22.76 0.27 7.27
C ASP A 5 22.76 -0.43 8.66
N GLY A 6 22.98 -1.74 8.67
CA GLY A 6 23.07 -2.55 9.89
C GLY A 6 21.77 -3.21 10.36
N GLY A 7 20.59 -2.80 9.84
CA GLY A 7 19.32 -3.39 10.26
C GLY A 7 19.20 -4.89 9.99
N ALA A 8 19.82 -5.41 8.91
CA ALA A 8 19.83 -6.85 8.63
C ALA A 8 20.57 -7.65 9.72
N ALA A 9 21.67 -7.11 10.26
CA ALA A 9 22.42 -7.74 11.34
C ALA A 9 21.59 -7.80 12.63
N GLU A 10 20.82 -6.74 12.92
CA GLU A 10 19.92 -6.70 14.07
C GLU A 10 18.77 -7.71 13.93
N VAL A 11 18.20 -7.88 12.73
CA VAL A 11 17.21 -8.94 12.46
C VAL A 11 17.80 -10.32 12.74
N VAL A 12 19.01 -10.61 12.25
CA VAL A 12 19.69 -11.89 12.50
C VAL A 12 19.93 -12.09 14.00
N ARG A 13 20.46 -11.08 14.71
CA ARG A 13 20.69 -11.14 16.15
C ARG A 13 19.40 -11.45 16.93
N LEU A 14 18.29 -10.81 16.56
CA LEU A 14 17.00 -11.05 17.20
C LEU A 14 16.46 -12.45 16.91
N ARG A 15 16.65 -12.98 15.70
CA ARG A 15 16.28 -14.37 15.36
C ARG A 15 17.07 -15.39 16.17
N GLU A 16 18.36 -15.14 16.39
CA GLU A 16 19.20 -16.01 17.22
C GLU A 16 18.77 -15.96 18.70
N ALA A 17 18.40 -14.78 19.20
CA ALA A 17 17.93 -14.60 20.57
C ALA A 17 16.50 -15.16 20.80
N HIS A 18 15.67 -15.18 19.77
CA HIS A 18 14.26 -15.58 19.81
C HIS A 18 13.92 -16.55 18.68
N PRO A 19 14.47 -17.78 18.69
CA PRO A 19 14.29 -18.74 17.61
C PRO A 19 12.85 -19.26 17.46
N ASP A 20 12.00 -19.01 18.45
CA ASP A 20 10.57 -19.32 18.47
C ASP A 20 9.70 -18.28 17.75
N LEU A 21 10.27 -17.13 17.37
CA LEU A 21 9.56 -16.04 16.72
C LEU A 21 9.98 -15.84 15.25
N LEU A 22 9.02 -15.50 14.39
CA LEU A 22 9.28 -15.04 13.03
C LEU A 22 9.69 -13.56 13.06
N VAL A 23 10.98 -13.30 13.25
CA VAL A 23 11.53 -11.93 13.21
C VAL A 23 11.92 -11.55 11.78
N THR A 24 11.41 -10.42 11.30
CA THR A 24 11.72 -9.90 9.96
C THR A 24 11.66 -8.38 9.91
N ALA A 25 11.85 -7.81 8.73
CA ALA A 25 11.58 -6.42 8.42
C ALA A 25 10.46 -6.31 7.37
N SER A 26 9.70 -5.23 7.48
CA SER A 26 8.63 -4.89 6.54
C SER A 26 9.13 -3.91 5.47
N TYR A 27 8.75 -4.16 4.23
CA TYR A 27 9.14 -3.34 3.09
C TYR A 27 7.91 -2.77 2.37
N GLY A 28 7.72 -1.46 2.49
CA GLY A 28 6.66 -0.74 1.78
C GLY A 28 6.84 -0.65 0.25
N LYS A 29 8.07 -0.79 -0.24
CA LYS A 29 8.40 -0.77 -1.67
C LYS A 29 9.48 -1.82 -1.99
N PRO A 30 9.12 -3.09 -2.24
CA PRO A 30 10.08 -4.12 -2.58
C PRO A 30 10.82 -3.80 -3.90
N PRO A 31 12.13 -4.09 -4.00
CA PRO A 31 12.88 -4.00 -5.24
C PRO A 31 12.56 -5.23 -6.12
N HIS A 32 11.32 -5.37 -6.60
CA HIS A 32 10.82 -6.58 -7.27
C HIS A 32 11.62 -6.99 -8.54
N LEU A 33 12.32 -6.06 -9.19
CA LEU A 33 13.24 -6.36 -10.31
C LEU A 33 14.68 -6.67 -9.87
N ASP A 34 14.98 -6.51 -8.59
CA ASP A 34 16.30 -6.61 -7.98
C ASP A 34 16.21 -7.34 -6.63
N MET A 35 15.29 -8.31 -6.51
CA MET A 35 15.03 -9.00 -5.23
C MET A 35 16.29 -9.67 -4.66
N HIS A 36 17.24 -10.03 -5.52
CA HIS A 36 18.51 -10.63 -5.12
C HIS A 36 19.43 -9.68 -4.33
N SER A 37 19.21 -8.37 -4.39
CA SER A 37 19.97 -7.38 -3.59
C SER A 37 19.47 -7.27 -2.14
N LEU A 38 18.33 -7.90 -1.82
CA LEU A 38 17.85 -7.97 -0.46
C LEU A 38 18.82 -8.78 0.42
N PRO A 39 19.05 -8.35 1.67
CA PRO A 39 19.92 -9.08 2.57
C PRO A 39 19.34 -10.46 2.89
N ALA A 40 20.22 -11.46 2.99
CA ALA A 40 19.87 -12.76 3.55
C ALA A 40 19.54 -12.64 5.05
N GLY A 41 18.93 -13.68 5.62
CA GLY A 41 18.72 -13.77 7.07
C GLY A 41 17.44 -13.10 7.58
N LEU A 42 16.54 -12.64 6.71
CA LEU A 42 15.16 -12.31 7.10
C LEU A 42 14.43 -13.58 7.57
N GLY A 43 13.54 -13.48 8.55
CA GLY A 43 12.73 -14.62 9.02
C GLY A 43 11.46 -14.86 8.20
N ALA A 44 11.00 -13.84 7.46
CA ALA A 44 9.86 -13.92 6.56
C ALA A 44 9.98 -12.85 5.46
N ALA A 45 9.45 -13.13 4.27
CA ALA A 45 9.33 -12.19 3.18
C ALA A 45 8.07 -11.32 3.37
N GLN A 46 8.10 -10.37 4.30
CA GLN A 46 6.98 -9.43 4.52
C GLN A 46 7.15 -8.20 3.61
N PHE A 47 6.20 -8.03 2.69
CA PHE A 47 6.24 -6.99 1.66
C PHE A 47 4.87 -6.39 1.40
N HIS A 48 4.84 -5.13 0.97
CA HIS A 48 3.63 -4.46 0.53
C HIS A 48 3.59 -4.45 -1.00
N VAL A 49 2.41 -4.69 -1.58
CA VAL A 49 2.22 -4.74 -3.04
C VAL A 49 1.16 -3.73 -3.45
N TYR A 50 1.61 -2.62 -4.03
CA TYR A 50 0.73 -1.58 -4.57
C TYR A 50 0.96 -1.39 -6.06
N SER A 51 -0.13 -1.36 -6.83
CA SER A 51 -0.09 -1.08 -8.27
C SER A 51 0.09 0.42 -8.56
N TYR A 52 -0.48 1.28 -7.73
CA TYR A 52 -0.71 2.72 -7.94
C TYR A 52 -1.39 3.05 -9.27
N GLY A 53 -0.73 2.87 -10.43
CA GLY A 53 -1.35 3.04 -11.75
C GLY A 53 -2.06 4.38 -11.91
N VAL A 54 -3.39 4.36 -12.06
CA VAL A 54 -4.22 5.57 -12.16
C VAL A 54 -4.07 6.50 -10.95
N LEU A 55 -3.83 5.93 -9.77
CA LEU A 55 -3.57 6.70 -8.54
C LEU A 55 -2.25 7.47 -8.61
N ASP A 56 -1.18 6.86 -9.14
CA ASP A 56 0.10 7.56 -9.33
C ASP A 56 -0.07 8.72 -10.31
N ALA A 57 -0.81 8.48 -11.40
CA ALA A 57 -1.09 9.50 -12.40
C ALA A 57 -1.84 10.69 -11.80
N LEU A 58 -2.84 10.46 -10.93
CA LEU A 58 -3.51 11.55 -10.21
C LEU A 58 -2.54 12.27 -9.28
N GLN A 59 -1.85 11.53 -8.41
CA GLN A 59 -0.96 12.07 -7.38
C GLN A 59 0.16 12.94 -7.96
N GLN A 60 0.68 12.58 -9.13
CA GLN A 60 1.67 13.38 -9.86
C GLN A 60 1.09 14.70 -10.37
N ARG A 61 -0.14 14.67 -10.92
CA ARG A 61 -0.80 15.88 -11.45
C ARG A 61 -1.12 16.90 -10.36
N ILE A 62 -1.51 16.44 -9.18
CA ILE A 62 -1.86 17.30 -8.04
C ILE A 62 -0.68 17.59 -7.11
N ASP A 63 0.47 17.00 -7.41
CA ASP A 63 1.74 17.22 -6.70
C ASP A 63 1.66 16.96 -5.19
N ILE A 64 0.84 15.99 -4.78
CA ILE A 64 0.52 15.73 -3.36
C ILE A 64 1.62 14.98 -2.61
N ARG A 65 2.53 14.30 -3.33
CA ARG A 65 3.63 13.50 -2.77
C ARG A 65 4.93 14.29 -2.62
N SER A 66 4.99 15.52 -3.16
CA SER A 66 6.15 16.39 -3.07
C SER A 66 6.20 17.14 -1.74
N GLU A 67 7.26 17.91 -1.56
CA GLU A 67 7.48 18.75 -0.39
C GLU A 67 8.00 20.13 -0.83
N GLY A 68 7.36 21.19 -0.32
CA GLY A 68 7.78 22.57 -0.57
C GLY A 68 7.63 23.03 -2.02
N SER A 69 6.71 22.45 -2.79
CA SER A 69 6.49 22.80 -4.18
C SER A 69 5.98 24.24 -4.34
N GLU A 70 6.60 24.98 -5.26
CA GLU A 70 6.16 26.33 -5.59
C GLU A 70 4.74 26.30 -6.18
N GLY A 71 3.85 27.15 -5.65
CA GLY A 71 2.46 27.25 -6.12
C GLY A 71 1.54 26.12 -5.65
N PHE A 72 1.95 25.32 -4.66
CA PHE A 72 1.07 24.38 -3.98
C PHE A 72 0.01 25.11 -3.12
N PRO A 73 -1.27 24.69 -3.11
CA PRO A 73 -1.86 23.63 -3.93
C PRO A 73 -1.99 24.10 -5.38
N ASN A 74 -1.61 23.27 -6.35
CA ASN A 74 -1.68 23.64 -7.76
C ASN A 74 -3.13 23.73 -8.27
N ALA A 75 -3.33 24.17 -9.53
CA ALA A 75 -4.67 24.37 -10.08
C ALA A 75 -5.52 23.08 -10.10
N GLU A 76 -4.89 21.93 -10.32
CA GLU A 76 -5.57 20.64 -10.37
C GLU A 76 -5.98 20.17 -8.97
N LEU A 77 -5.10 20.32 -7.98
CA LEU A 77 -5.44 20.02 -6.59
C LEU A 77 -6.60 20.90 -6.12
N ARG A 78 -6.55 22.22 -6.39
CA ARG A 78 -7.63 23.16 -6.01
C ARG A 78 -8.99 22.76 -6.58
N ALA A 79 -9.04 22.19 -7.79
CA ALA A 79 -10.29 21.73 -8.39
C ALA A 79 -10.87 20.50 -7.66
N LEU A 80 -10.02 19.70 -7.00
CA LEU A 80 -10.41 18.52 -6.24
C LEU A 80 -10.71 18.79 -4.76
N LEU A 81 -10.41 19.99 -4.25
CA LEU A 81 -10.68 20.30 -2.84
C LEU A 81 -12.19 20.40 -2.56
N GLN A 82 -12.55 20.16 -1.31
CA GLN A 82 -13.88 20.45 -0.78
C GLN A 82 -14.16 21.96 -0.78
N ASP A 83 -15.43 22.32 -0.92
CA ASP A 83 -15.86 23.70 -0.80
C ASP A 83 -15.55 24.22 0.60
N GLY A 84 -14.82 25.35 0.67
CA GLY A 84 -14.38 25.93 1.94
C GLY A 84 -13.09 25.35 2.50
N ALA A 85 -12.35 24.55 1.74
CA ALA A 85 -10.99 24.15 2.13
C ALA A 85 -10.14 25.41 2.45
N PRO A 86 -9.44 25.43 3.61
CA PRO A 86 -8.60 26.54 4.00
C PRO A 86 -7.41 26.67 3.06
N THR A 87 -6.78 27.84 3.07
CA THR A 87 -5.44 27.99 2.47
C THR A 87 -4.43 27.11 3.21
N VAL A 88 -3.29 26.81 2.59
CA VAL A 88 -2.23 26.04 3.27
C VAL A 88 -1.69 26.83 4.47
N GLU A 89 -1.61 28.15 4.34
CA GLU A 89 -1.21 29.06 5.42
C GLU A 89 -2.20 29.02 6.60
N ASP A 90 -3.50 29.04 6.32
CA ASP A 90 -4.55 28.98 7.36
C ASP A 90 -4.66 27.60 8.00
N TYR A 91 -4.43 26.54 7.21
CA TYR A 91 -4.36 25.16 7.73
C TYR A 91 -3.15 24.97 8.66
N GLY A 92 -2.02 25.57 8.30
CA GLY A 92 -0.77 25.47 9.04
C GLY A 92 -0.22 24.05 9.04
N ARG A 93 0.26 23.61 10.20
CA ARG A 93 0.84 22.27 10.38
C ARG A 93 -0.14 21.36 11.11
N ALA A 94 -0.24 20.12 10.67
CA ALA A 94 -1.04 19.13 11.37
C ALA A 94 -0.41 18.76 12.73
N ALA A 95 -1.13 17.97 13.52
CA ALA A 95 -0.62 17.52 14.81
C ALA A 95 0.68 16.71 14.67
N ASP A 96 1.69 17.05 15.47
CA ASP A 96 3.05 16.49 15.41
C ASP A 96 3.13 14.96 15.38
N TRP A 97 2.16 14.28 16.02
CA TRP A 97 2.13 12.83 16.04
C TRP A 97 1.96 12.22 14.64
N LYS A 98 1.29 12.89 13.70
CA LYS A 98 1.12 12.39 12.32
C LYS A 98 2.49 12.19 11.64
N TYR A 99 3.40 13.17 11.79
CA TYR A 99 4.74 13.14 11.19
C TYR A 99 5.72 12.22 11.94
N ARG A 100 5.52 12.01 13.24
CA ARG A 100 6.33 11.03 13.99
C ARG A 100 5.94 9.59 13.66
N ALA A 101 4.65 9.36 13.40
CA ALA A 101 4.13 8.03 13.13
C ALA A 101 4.27 7.61 11.66
N THR A 102 4.45 8.56 10.74
CA THR A 102 4.40 8.31 9.29
C THR A 102 5.43 9.15 8.54
N VAL A 103 5.72 8.78 7.30
CA VAL A 103 6.69 9.47 6.42
C VAL A 103 6.01 10.45 5.45
N VAL A 104 4.82 10.96 5.81
CA VAL A 104 4.03 11.86 4.96
C VAL A 104 4.49 13.31 5.09
N THR A 105 4.40 14.07 4.01
CA THR A 105 4.76 15.49 3.95
C THR A 105 3.59 16.38 4.38
N ASP A 106 3.86 17.65 4.69
CA ASP A 106 2.80 18.64 4.97
C ASP A 106 1.79 18.74 3.83
N GLN A 107 2.27 18.73 2.58
CA GLN A 107 1.42 18.73 1.38
C GLN A 107 0.49 17.52 1.33
N MET A 108 1.03 16.35 1.66
CA MET A 108 0.28 15.12 1.67
C MET A 108 -0.81 15.14 2.75
N VAL A 109 -0.51 15.65 3.94
CA VAL A 109 -1.50 15.76 5.02
C VAL A 109 -2.59 16.77 4.67
N TYR A 110 -2.22 17.99 4.25
CA TYR A 110 -3.19 19.00 3.83
C TYR A 110 -4.10 18.48 2.71
N GLY A 111 -3.50 17.89 1.66
CA GLY A 111 -4.24 17.38 0.52
C GLY A 111 -5.25 16.31 0.91
N TYR A 112 -4.84 15.30 1.69
CA TYR A 112 -5.78 14.24 2.08
C TYR A 112 -6.81 14.64 3.14
N ASP A 113 -6.51 15.63 3.98
CA ASP A 113 -7.49 16.14 4.93
C ASP A 113 -8.60 16.97 4.24
N TRP A 114 -8.35 17.56 3.05
CA TRP A 114 -9.27 18.50 2.39
C TRP A 114 -9.71 18.16 0.96
N ILE A 115 -9.17 17.11 0.35
CA ILE A 115 -9.69 16.58 -0.92
C ILE A 115 -11.16 16.18 -0.76
N ASP A 116 -11.97 16.51 -1.76
CA ASP A 116 -13.32 16.00 -1.92
C ASP A 116 -13.24 14.54 -2.40
N PRO A 117 -13.66 13.56 -1.59
CA PRO A 117 -13.56 12.16 -1.95
C PRO A 117 -14.36 11.79 -3.21
N GLN A 118 -15.50 12.44 -3.44
CA GLN A 118 -16.33 12.16 -4.61
C GLN A 118 -15.64 12.64 -5.89
N LYS A 119 -15.02 13.82 -5.87
CA LYS A 119 -14.26 14.34 -7.01
C LYS A 119 -13.03 13.47 -7.29
N TRP A 120 -12.36 13.03 -6.24
CA TRP A 120 -11.23 12.11 -6.31
C TRP A 120 -11.62 10.77 -6.96
N ASP A 121 -12.66 10.10 -6.45
CA ASP A 121 -13.09 8.80 -6.97
C ASP A 121 -13.67 8.90 -8.38
N ALA A 122 -14.40 9.99 -8.68
CA ALA A 122 -14.92 10.24 -10.03
C ALA A 122 -13.77 10.35 -11.03
N TRP A 123 -12.72 11.09 -10.68
CA TRP A 123 -11.53 11.20 -11.54
C TRP A 123 -10.85 9.85 -11.73
N LEU A 124 -10.60 9.10 -10.65
CA LEU A 124 -9.96 7.79 -10.73
C LEU A 124 -10.77 6.81 -11.58
N THR A 125 -12.09 6.80 -11.42
CA THR A 125 -12.99 5.92 -12.17
C THR A 125 -12.99 6.27 -13.65
N GLU A 126 -13.10 7.56 -13.99
CA GLU A 126 -13.06 8.03 -15.38
C GLU A 126 -11.74 7.68 -16.07
N HIS A 127 -10.61 7.80 -15.34
CA HIS A 127 -9.28 7.66 -15.90
C HIS A 127 -8.67 6.25 -15.70
N TYR A 128 -9.37 5.33 -15.03
CA TYR A 128 -8.89 3.96 -14.80
C TYR A 128 -8.69 3.10 -16.07
N PRO A 129 -9.55 3.14 -17.11
CA PRO A 129 -9.51 2.14 -18.18
C PRO A 129 -8.14 1.95 -18.87
N PRO A 130 -7.35 3.01 -19.17
CA PRO A 130 -6.00 2.86 -19.72
C PRO A 130 -5.01 2.14 -18.78
N TYR A 131 -5.27 2.14 -17.48
CA TYR A 131 -4.38 1.56 -16.45
C TYR A 131 -4.79 0.15 -16.03
N ALA A 132 -5.98 -0.32 -16.40
CA ALA A 132 -6.55 -1.57 -15.89
C ALA A 132 -5.59 -2.78 -16.02
N HIS A 133 -5.06 -3.00 -17.23
CA HIS A 133 -4.16 -4.11 -17.48
C HIS A 133 -2.80 -3.96 -16.79
N VAL A 134 -2.23 -2.75 -16.77
CA VAL A 134 -0.93 -2.53 -16.14
C VAL A 134 -1.05 -2.71 -14.63
N MET A 135 -2.12 -2.24 -13.99
CA MET A 135 -2.31 -2.40 -12.55
C MET A 135 -2.42 -3.87 -12.14
N GLN A 136 -3.19 -4.68 -12.87
CA GLN A 136 -3.26 -6.13 -12.65
C GLN A 136 -1.88 -6.78 -12.83
N ARG A 137 -1.18 -6.45 -13.94
CA ARG A 137 0.16 -6.98 -14.20
C ARG A 137 1.16 -6.63 -13.10
N GLU A 138 1.15 -5.38 -12.61
CA GLU A 138 2.05 -4.93 -11.54
C GLU A 138 1.77 -5.66 -10.23
N ILE A 139 0.50 -5.90 -9.88
CA ILE A 139 0.12 -6.72 -8.73
C ILE A 139 0.67 -8.13 -8.89
N ALA A 140 0.40 -8.77 -10.02
CA ALA A 140 0.81 -10.15 -10.24
C ALA A 140 2.34 -10.31 -10.27
N SER A 141 3.04 -9.48 -11.05
CA SER A 141 4.49 -9.61 -11.23
C SER A 141 5.25 -9.43 -9.91
N ARG A 142 4.83 -8.48 -9.07
CA ARG A 142 5.45 -8.22 -7.76
C ARG A 142 5.16 -9.36 -6.79
N THR A 143 3.93 -9.82 -6.71
CA THR A 143 3.54 -10.97 -5.87
C THR A 143 4.32 -12.22 -6.24
N VAL A 144 4.45 -12.50 -7.55
CA VAL A 144 5.24 -13.64 -8.04
C VAL A 144 6.72 -13.49 -7.69
N ALA A 145 7.31 -12.30 -7.88
CA ALA A 145 8.71 -12.05 -7.53
C ALA A 145 8.96 -12.29 -6.03
N ILE A 146 8.08 -11.80 -5.16
CA ILE A 146 8.12 -12.02 -3.70
C ILE A 146 8.05 -13.51 -3.37
N ALA A 147 7.05 -14.22 -3.91
CA ALA A 147 6.87 -15.63 -3.63
C ALA A 147 8.06 -16.48 -4.10
N ARG A 148 8.64 -16.15 -5.25
CA ARG A 148 9.83 -16.85 -5.79
C ARG A 148 11.06 -16.57 -4.94
N TRP A 149 11.27 -15.32 -4.53
CA TRP A 149 12.38 -14.95 -3.67
C TRP A 149 12.28 -15.61 -2.29
N ALA A 150 11.09 -15.59 -1.67
CA ALA A 150 10.85 -16.21 -0.37
C ALA A 150 11.17 -17.72 -0.38
N ARG A 151 10.76 -18.41 -1.46
CA ARG A 151 11.07 -19.83 -1.67
C ARG A 151 12.58 -20.07 -1.84
N TRP A 152 13.28 -19.20 -2.57
CA TRP A 152 14.74 -19.26 -2.70
C TRP A 152 15.45 -19.06 -1.36
N GLN A 153 14.95 -18.16 -0.53
CA GLN A 153 15.47 -17.89 0.83
C GLN A 153 14.97 -18.87 1.89
N GLN A 154 14.05 -19.79 1.52
CA GLN A 154 13.42 -20.76 2.41
C GLN A 154 12.71 -20.11 3.61
N VAL A 155 11.98 -19.02 3.36
CA VAL A 155 11.19 -18.29 4.36
C VAL A 155 9.73 -18.16 3.90
N PRO A 156 8.75 -18.04 4.82
CA PRO A 156 7.37 -17.80 4.43
C PRO A 156 7.22 -16.42 3.77
N ALA A 157 6.37 -16.32 2.74
CA ALA A 157 5.99 -15.06 2.11
C ALA A 157 4.72 -14.49 2.75
N ILE A 158 4.71 -13.17 2.99
CA ILE A 158 3.58 -12.46 3.58
C ILE A 158 3.35 -11.17 2.78
N ILE A 159 2.16 -10.99 2.23
CA ILE A 159 1.73 -9.70 1.68
C ILE A 159 1.00 -8.93 2.79
N GLY A 160 1.69 -7.93 3.33
CA GLY A 160 1.25 -7.21 4.53
C GLY A 160 0.39 -5.99 4.28
N GLU A 161 0.40 -5.46 3.05
CA GLU A 161 -0.50 -4.40 2.57
C GLU A 161 -0.65 -4.48 1.03
N GLY A 162 -1.76 -3.97 0.50
CA GLY A 162 -2.06 -3.86 -0.94
C GLY A 162 -3.40 -3.15 -1.19
N TRP A 163 -3.91 -2.92 -2.40
CA TRP A 163 -3.33 -3.28 -3.70
C TRP A 163 -3.31 -2.11 -4.68
N VAL A 164 -4.05 -1.04 -4.38
CA VAL A 164 -4.08 0.19 -5.19
C VAL A 164 -3.01 1.14 -4.68
N GLY A 165 -3.11 1.59 -3.42
CA GLY A 165 -2.17 2.53 -2.81
C GLY A 165 -2.87 3.38 -1.75
N TYR A 166 -2.19 4.41 -1.28
CA TYR A 166 -2.74 5.30 -0.25
C TYR A 166 -3.75 6.30 -0.83
N THR A 167 -4.99 6.26 -0.34
CA THR A 167 -6.14 7.10 -0.73
C THR A 167 -6.62 7.98 0.43
N PRO A 168 -7.38 9.07 0.17
CA PRO A 168 -8.08 9.81 1.22
C PRO A 168 -9.02 8.90 2.03
N LEU A 169 -9.20 9.18 3.32
CA LEU A 169 -9.97 8.33 4.26
C LEU A 169 -11.39 7.97 3.78
N HIS A 170 -12.04 8.88 3.08
CA HIS A 170 -13.43 8.72 2.63
C HIS A 170 -13.55 8.50 1.11
N GLY A 171 -12.44 8.21 0.42
CA GLY A 171 -12.50 7.74 -0.96
C GLY A 171 -12.87 6.26 -0.99
N ASP A 172 -13.69 5.88 -1.95
CA ASP A 172 -14.24 4.54 -2.12
C ASP A 172 -13.66 3.82 -3.35
N PHE A 173 -12.66 4.37 -4.05
CA PHE A 173 -12.08 3.68 -5.21
C PHE A 173 -11.47 2.30 -4.87
N GLU A 174 -10.83 2.15 -3.70
CA GLU A 174 -10.27 0.85 -3.27
C GLU A 174 -11.37 -0.11 -2.77
N GLU A 175 -12.40 0.42 -2.11
CA GLU A 175 -13.57 -0.28 -1.57
C GLU A 175 -14.59 -0.66 -2.65
N GLY A 176 -14.61 0.08 -3.75
CA GLY A 176 -15.50 -0.10 -4.88
C GLY A 176 -15.17 -1.35 -5.71
N ASP A 177 -15.97 -1.62 -6.72
CA ASP A 177 -15.86 -2.84 -7.54
C ASP A 177 -14.48 -2.96 -8.20
N THR A 178 -13.93 -1.86 -8.70
CA THR A 178 -12.61 -1.84 -9.33
C THR A 178 -11.49 -2.18 -8.35
N GLY A 179 -11.46 -1.51 -7.19
CA GLY A 179 -10.46 -1.76 -6.15
C GLY A 179 -10.53 -3.17 -5.59
N ARG A 180 -11.75 -3.66 -5.31
CA ARG A 180 -11.96 -5.04 -4.85
C ARG A 180 -11.55 -6.07 -5.90
N ALA A 181 -11.82 -5.84 -7.18
CA ALA A 181 -11.37 -6.74 -8.25
C ALA A 181 -9.82 -6.81 -8.32
N LEU A 182 -9.12 -5.69 -8.13
CA LEU A 182 -7.66 -5.67 -8.05
C LEU A 182 -7.15 -6.42 -6.80
N ALA A 183 -7.82 -6.24 -5.66
CA ALA A 183 -7.47 -6.93 -4.43
C ALA A 183 -7.67 -8.45 -4.53
N GLU A 184 -8.80 -8.88 -5.07
CA GLU A 184 -9.09 -10.28 -5.37
C GLU A 184 -8.06 -10.89 -6.31
N HIS A 185 -7.67 -10.16 -7.35
CA HIS A 185 -6.61 -10.60 -8.27
C HIS A 185 -5.27 -10.80 -7.54
N GLY A 186 -4.90 -9.87 -6.67
CA GLY A 186 -3.69 -9.96 -5.86
C GLY A 186 -3.71 -11.14 -4.88
N VAL A 187 -4.81 -11.30 -4.13
CA VAL A 187 -5.01 -12.41 -3.19
C VAL A 187 -4.92 -13.74 -3.93
N ARG A 188 -5.68 -13.94 -5.01
CA ARG A 188 -5.70 -15.21 -5.75
C ARG A 188 -4.34 -15.52 -6.39
N THR A 189 -3.64 -14.51 -6.89
CA THR A 189 -2.25 -14.68 -7.37
C THR A 189 -1.31 -15.10 -6.24
N ALA A 190 -1.44 -14.50 -5.06
CA ALA A 190 -0.63 -14.86 -3.90
C ALA A 190 -0.87 -16.32 -3.48
N LEU A 191 -2.13 -16.75 -3.43
CA LEU A 191 -2.50 -18.14 -3.13
C LEU A 191 -1.97 -19.12 -4.18
N GLU A 192 -2.10 -18.80 -5.47
CA GLU A 192 -1.58 -19.64 -6.57
C GLU A 192 -0.07 -19.89 -6.43
N TYR A 193 0.68 -18.90 -5.96
CA TYR A 193 2.14 -19.00 -5.81
C TYR A 193 2.59 -19.43 -4.42
N GLY A 194 1.65 -19.83 -3.54
CA GLY A 194 1.96 -20.38 -2.20
C GLY A 194 2.46 -19.33 -1.21
N VAL A 195 1.95 -18.10 -1.28
CA VAL A 195 2.17 -17.10 -0.24
C VAL A 195 1.48 -17.56 1.04
N TRP A 196 2.18 -17.48 2.18
CA TRP A 196 1.71 -18.01 3.46
C TRP A 196 0.62 -17.15 4.12
N GLY A 197 0.72 -15.82 4.00
CA GLY A 197 -0.24 -14.89 4.57
C GLY A 197 -0.49 -13.68 3.68
N VAL A 198 -1.74 -13.23 3.59
CA VAL A 198 -2.13 -12.11 2.75
C VAL A 198 -3.17 -11.28 3.51
N VAL A 199 -2.96 -9.96 3.59
CA VAL A 199 -4.03 -9.03 3.97
C VAL A 199 -4.83 -8.63 2.74
N LEU A 200 -6.10 -8.31 2.94
CA LEU A 200 -7.01 -8.01 1.83
C LEU A 200 -6.74 -6.63 1.20
N CYS A 201 -6.24 -5.69 2.00
CA CYS A 201 -6.05 -4.29 1.62
C CYS A 201 -5.09 -3.58 2.59
N SER A 202 -4.80 -2.30 2.33
CA SER A 202 -3.84 -1.46 3.06
C SER A 202 -4.33 -1.00 4.43
N ASN A 203 -5.62 -0.70 4.52
CA ASN A 203 -6.20 0.06 5.62
C ASN A 203 -7.57 -0.51 6.01
N ALA A 204 -7.60 -1.54 6.85
CA ALA A 204 -8.85 -2.10 7.39
C ALA A 204 -8.92 -1.94 8.92
N ALA A 205 -9.54 -0.84 9.37
CA ALA A 205 -9.77 -0.55 10.79
C ALA A 205 -11.18 -0.01 11.01
N PRO A 206 -11.76 -0.10 12.24
CA PRO A 206 -13.16 0.32 12.49
C PRO A 206 -13.55 1.73 12.06
N HIS A 207 -12.58 2.64 11.91
CA HIS A 207 -12.80 4.02 11.47
C HIS A 207 -12.63 4.21 9.94
N HIS A 208 -12.29 3.15 9.19
CA HIS A 208 -12.17 3.18 7.74
C HIS A 208 -13.44 2.61 7.07
N PRO A 209 -13.91 3.19 5.94
CA PRO A 209 -15.04 2.66 5.18
C PRO A 209 -14.93 1.17 4.83
N MET A 210 -13.74 0.72 4.43
CA MET A 210 -13.40 -0.69 4.17
C MET A 210 -13.89 -1.66 5.24
N TRP A 211 -13.92 -1.27 6.52
CA TRP A 211 -14.34 -2.13 7.63
C TRP A 211 -15.80 -2.61 7.53
N GLN A 212 -16.64 -1.90 6.78
CA GLN A 212 -18.04 -2.27 6.59
C GLN A 212 -18.23 -3.33 5.51
N LEU A 213 -17.22 -3.63 4.69
CA LEU A 213 -17.25 -4.68 3.66
C LEU A 213 -17.11 -6.09 4.24
N ARG A 214 -17.87 -6.39 5.30
CA ARG A 214 -17.70 -7.59 6.14
C ARG A 214 -17.87 -8.89 5.37
N ASP A 215 -18.88 -8.97 4.51
CA ASP A 215 -19.17 -10.20 3.78
C ASP A 215 -18.09 -10.51 2.75
N TRP A 216 -17.62 -9.48 2.04
CA TRP A 216 -16.48 -9.59 1.14
C TRP A 216 -15.20 -10.00 1.88
N GLN A 217 -14.90 -9.35 3.00
CA GLN A 217 -13.74 -9.69 3.82
C GLN A 217 -13.79 -11.14 4.34
N ARG A 218 -14.96 -11.59 4.80
CA ARG A 218 -15.16 -12.97 5.27
C ARG A 218 -15.00 -13.99 4.15
N ALA A 219 -15.51 -13.68 2.96
CA ALA A 219 -15.38 -14.55 1.80
C ALA A 219 -13.91 -14.75 1.39
N LEU A 220 -13.15 -13.65 1.25
CA LEU A 220 -11.72 -13.77 0.89
C LEU A 220 -10.88 -14.38 2.01
N ASN A 221 -11.16 -14.07 3.28
CA ASN A 221 -10.48 -14.75 4.39
C ASN A 221 -10.75 -16.26 4.38
N ALA A 222 -11.95 -16.69 4.01
CA ALA A 222 -12.23 -18.12 3.85
C ALA A 222 -11.43 -18.74 2.70
N GLU A 223 -11.27 -18.04 1.56
CA GLU A 223 -10.39 -18.49 0.46
C GLU A 223 -8.93 -18.65 0.95
N ILE A 224 -8.41 -17.66 1.67
CA ILE A 224 -7.02 -17.67 2.20
C ILE A 224 -6.82 -18.81 3.20
N LEU A 225 -7.74 -18.99 4.15
CA LEU A 225 -7.65 -20.02 5.18
C LEU A 225 -7.85 -21.44 4.64
N ALA A 226 -8.53 -21.59 3.50
CA ALA A 226 -8.70 -22.88 2.83
C ALA A 226 -7.52 -23.25 1.94
N ALA A 227 -6.65 -22.29 1.59
CA ALA A 227 -5.49 -22.55 0.77
C ALA A 227 -4.47 -23.43 1.52
N PRO A 228 -3.81 -24.38 0.83
CA PRO A 228 -2.74 -25.16 1.45
C PRO A 228 -1.60 -24.23 1.88
N ALA A 229 -1.09 -24.42 3.10
CA ALA A 229 0.10 -23.72 3.55
C ALA A 229 1.28 -24.09 2.62
N GLY A 230 1.87 -23.07 1.98
CA GLY A 230 3.02 -23.19 1.08
C GLY A 230 4.35 -23.44 1.79
#